data_AF-A0A844MF53-F1
#
_entry.id   AF-A0A844MF53-F1
#
_cell.length_a   1.000
_cell.length_b   1.000
_cell.length_c   1.000
_cell.angle_alpha   90.00
_cell.angle_beta   90.00
_cell.angle_gamma   90.00
#
_symmetry.space_group_name_H-M   'P 1'
#
loop_
_entity.id
_entity.type
_entity.pdbx_description
1 polymer ?
#
loop_
_entity_poly.entity_id
_entity_poly.type
_entity_poly.pdbx_seq_one_letter_code
_entity_poly.pdbx_strand_id
1 'polypeptide(L)'
;MKSNTSEEQIYFQRDNISLRLGHIASNLARLRTFCHNNYEKGVLGIIAQTKDFIEWTAAEIEPELAEELVNIQVQLALWERTWDNIWSNDKKRGELAITAETYSERVLDMSGLLLEPTT
;
A
#
# COMPACT_ATOMS: atom_id res chain seq x y z
N MET A 1 -4.17 16.61 -16.90
CA MET A 1 -4.75 15.26 -16.95
C MET A 1 -5.82 15.23 -15.86
N LYS A 2 -7.12 15.17 -16.20
CA LYS A 2 -8.17 15.11 -15.17
C LYS A 2 -8.07 13.73 -14.54
N SER A 3 -7.84 13.65 -13.24
CA SER A 3 -7.85 12.40 -12.52
C SER A 3 -9.30 11.87 -12.53
N ASN A 4 -9.52 10.68 -13.10
CA ASN A 4 -10.79 9.95 -13.02
C ASN A 4 -10.96 9.31 -11.63
N THR A 5 -10.47 9.95 -10.56
CA THR A 5 -10.41 9.41 -9.19
C THR A 5 -11.74 8.84 -8.74
N SER A 6 -12.86 9.45 -9.16
CA SER A 6 -14.21 8.97 -8.85
C SER A 6 -14.55 7.61 -9.48
N GLU A 7 -14.12 7.32 -10.71
CA GLU A 7 -14.40 6.05 -11.38
C GLU A 7 -13.57 4.90 -10.79
N GLU A 8 -12.28 5.16 -10.51
CA GLU A 8 -11.40 4.21 -9.85
C GLU A 8 -11.88 3.90 -8.43
N GLN A 9 -12.27 4.93 -7.68
CA GLN A 9 -12.87 4.78 -6.36
C GLN A 9 -14.15 3.94 -6.41
N ILE A 10 -15.07 4.24 -7.36
CA ILE A 10 -16.31 3.45 -7.53
C ILE A 10 -15.99 1.98 -7.84
N TYR A 11 -14.99 1.72 -8.70
CA TYR A 11 -14.62 0.35 -9.03
C TYR A 11 -14.01 -0.37 -7.81
N PHE A 12 -13.06 0.25 -7.13
CA PHE A 12 -12.38 -0.30 -5.97
C PHE A 12 -13.33 -0.55 -4.78
N GLN A 13 -14.27 0.37 -4.52
CA GLN A 13 -15.24 0.21 -3.44
C GLN A 13 -16.32 -0.86 -3.71
N ARG A 14 -16.38 -1.46 -4.92
CA ARG A 14 -17.23 -2.65 -5.17
C ARG A 14 -16.67 -3.90 -4.51
N ASP A 15 -15.36 -3.93 -4.28
CA ASP A 15 -14.71 -5.03 -3.58
C ASP A 15 -15.07 -4.98 -2.10
N ASN A 16 -15.22 -6.17 -1.49
CA ASN A 16 -15.39 -6.23 -0.04
C ASN A 16 -14.09 -5.80 0.68
N ILE A 17 -14.20 -5.50 1.98
CA ILE A 17 -13.07 -5.02 2.78
C ILE A 17 -11.85 -5.95 2.70
N SER A 18 -12.03 -7.27 2.74
CA SER A 18 -10.93 -8.24 2.61
C SER A 18 -10.15 -8.08 1.30
N LEU A 19 -10.86 -7.99 0.16
CA LEU A 19 -10.23 -7.79 -1.15
C LEU A 19 -9.51 -6.43 -1.25
N ARG A 20 -10.12 -5.37 -0.70
CA ARG A 20 -9.51 -4.03 -0.67
C ARG A 20 -8.22 -4.00 0.15
N LEU A 21 -8.21 -4.64 1.31
CA LEU A 21 -6.99 -4.85 2.11
C LEU A 21 -5.96 -5.67 1.32
N GLY A 22 -6.39 -6.74 0.63
CA GLY A 22 -5.52 -7.52 -0.26
C GLY A 22 -4.88 -6.69 -1.38
N HIS A 23 -5.61 -5.74 -1.98
CA HIS A 23 -5.05 -4.81 -2.97
C HIS A 23 -4.00 -3.86 -2.37
N ILE A 24 -4.24 -3.33 -1.17
CA ILE A 24 -3.26 -2.51 -0.44
C ILE A 24 -2.00 -3.35 -0.16
N ALA A 25 -2.16 -4.56 0.38
CA ALA A 25 -1.06 -5.48 0.64
C ALA A 25 -0.25 -5.79 -0.63
N SER A 26 -0.92 -6.05 -1.75
CA SER A 26 -0.29 -6.31 -3.05
C SER A 26 0.53 -5.12 -3.55
N ASN A 27 0.02 -3.90 -3.40
CA ASN A 27 0.76 -2.69 -3.76
C ASN A 27 2.01 -2.49 -2.88
N LEU A 28 1.92 -2.76 -1.58
CA LEU A 28 3.08 -2.74 -0.67
C LEU A 28 4.15 -3.77 -1.08
N ALA A 29 3.76 -4.99 -1.46
CA ALA A 29 4.67 -6.00 -2.00
C ALA A 29 5.32 -5.58 -3.32
N ARG A 30 4.59 -4.86 -4.19
CA ARG A 30 5.13 -4.26 -5.41
C ARG A 30 6.18 -3.20 -5.11
N LEU A 31 5.99 -2.35 -4.10
CA LEU A 31 7.01 -1.37 -3.68
C LEU A 31 8.32 -2.05 -3.30
N ARG A 32 8.27 -3.09 -2.48
CA ARG A 32 9.44 -3.91 -2.15
C ARG A 32 10.12 -4.47 -3.40
N THR A 33 9.34 -5.02 -4.33
CA THR A 33 9.85 -5.57 -5.59
C THR A 33 10.50 -4.49 -6.47
N PHE A 34 9.91 -3.31 -6.57
CA PHE A 34 10.46 -2.20 -7.34
C PHE A 34 11.75 -1.66 -6.76
N CYS A 35 11.83 -1.52 -5.43
CA CYS A 35 13.06 -1.12 -4.75
C CYS A 35 14.18 -2.15 -4.92
N HIS A 36 13.88 -3.45 -4.86
CA HIS A 36 14.87 -4.51 -5.12
C HIS A 36 15.33 -4.56 -6.58
N ASN A 37 14.41 -4.38 -7.53
CA ASN A 37 14.72 -4.46 -8.96
C ASN A 37 15.23 -3.14 -9.55
N ASN A 38 15.46 -2.11 -8.73
CA ASN A 38 15.79 -0.76 -9.17
C ASN A 38 14.83 -0.24 -10.26
N TYR A 39 13.53 -0.46 -10.08
CA TYR A 39 12.49 0.02 -11.00
C TYR A 39 11.85 1.33 -10.49
N GLU A 40 12.45 2.46 -10.83
CA GLU A 40 12.02 3.80 -10.35
C GLU A 40 10.63 4.21 -10.85
N LYS A 41 10.36 3.97 -12.15
CA LYS A 41 9.27 4.61 -12.90
C LYS A 41 7.86 4.31 -12.37
N GLY A 42 7.70 3.31 -11.50
CA GLY A 42 6.41 2.92 -10.92
C GLY A 42 6.23 3.24 -9.44
N VAL A 43 7.28 3.63 -8.71
CA VAL A 43 7.23 3.70 -7.24
C VAL A 43 6.27 4.78 -6.75
N LEU A 44 6.44 6.01 -7.21
CA LEU A 44 5.59 7.13 -6.79
C LEU A 44 4.12 6.94 -7.18
N GLY A 45 3.86 6.32 -8.34
CA GLY A 45 2.50 6.00 -8.78
C GLY A 45 1.83 4.97 -7.87
N ILE A 46 2.56 3.91 -7.48
CA ILE A 46 2.05 2.93 -6.52
C ILE A 46 1.85 3.55 -5.13
N ILE A 47 2.78 4.42 -4.68
CA ILE A 47 2.61 5.13 -3.41
C ILE A 47 1.32 5.96 -3.41
N ALA A 48 1.10 6.76 -4.45
CA ALA A 48 -0.10 7.60 -4.57
C ALA A 48 -1.38 6.75 -4.54
N GLN A 49 -1.46 5.71 -5.39
CA GLN A 49 -2.62 4.81 -5.43
C GLN A 49 -2.86 4.10 -4.10
N THR A 50 -1.79 3.65 -3.43
CA THR A 50 -1.92 2.96 -2.14
C THR A 50 -2.48 3.87 -1.05
N LYS A 51 -2.10 5.15 -1.04
CA LYS A 51 -2.69 6.14 -0.12
C LYS A 51 -4.18 6.37 -0.39
N ASP A 52 -4.59 6.41 -1.66
CA ASP A 52 -6.01 6.53 -2.02
C ASP A 52 -6.81 5.30 -1.58
N PHE A 53 -6.28 4.10 -1.80
CA PHE A 53 -6.92 2.86 -1.35
C PHE A 53 -7.04 2.77 0.17
N ILE A 54 -6.02 3.24 0.89
CA ILE A 54 -6.06 3.36 2.36
C ILE A 54 -7.15 4.35 2.78
N GLU A 55 -7.16 5.56 2.22
CA GLU A 55 -8.14 6.60 2.55
C GLU A 55 -9.57 6.06 2.43
N TRP A 56 -9.87 5.40 1.31
CA TRP A 56 -11.21 4.88 1.06
C TRP A 56 -11.55 3.72 2.00
N THR A 57 -10.57 2.90 2.39
CA THR A 57 -10.80 1.67 3.18
C THR A 57 -10.85 1.96 4.68
N ALA A 58 -9.98 2.83 5.19
CA ALA A 58 -9.93 3.19 6.60
C ALA A 58 -11.24 3.84 7.09
N ALA A 59 -11.98 4.52 6.20
CA ALA A 59 -13.27 5.13 6.52
C ALA A 59 -14.40 4.12 6.81
N GLU A 60 -14.20 2.83 6.48
CA GLU A 60 -15.25 1.80 6.49
C GLU A 60 -14.92 0.58 7.39
N ILE A 61 -13.83 0.63 8.16
CA ILE A 61 -13.38 -0.46 9.03
C ILE A 61 -13.29 -0.04 10.49
N GLU A 62 -13.13 -1.01 11.40
CA GLU A 62 -12.99 -0.75 12.83
C GLU A 62 -11.79 0.17 13.14
N PRO A 63 -11.90 1.08 14.13
CA PRO A 63 -10.87 2.08 14.43
C PRO A 63 -9.46 1.52 14.61
N GLU A 64 -9.33 0.35 15.25
CA GLU A 64 -8.03 -0.29 15.49
C GLU A 64 -7.35 -0.72 14.19
N LEU A 65 -8.12 -1.18 13.20
CA LEU A 65 -7.60 -1.52 11.88
C LEU A 65 -7.33 -0.26 11.04
N ALA A 66 -8.18 0.76 11.18
CA ALA A 66 -8.00 2.05 10.51
C ALA A 66 -6.72 2.76 10.96
N GLU A 67 -6.39 2.69 12.26
CA GLU A 67 -5.14 3.26 12.81
C GLU A 67 -3.90 2.66 12.12
N GLU A 68 -3.83 1.33 11.96
CA GLU A 68 -2.70 0.68 11.28
C GLU A 68 -2.59 1.17 9.83
N LEU A 69 -3.70 1.27 9.09
CA LEU A 69 -3.68 1.78 7.72
C LEU A 69 -3.23 3.25 7.65
N VAL A 70 -3.68 4.10 8.57
CA VAL A 70 -3.29 5.52 8.62
C VAL A 70 -1.80 5.66 8.93
N ASN A 71 -1.24 4.85 9.83
CA ASN A 71 0.19 4.82 10.10
C ASN A 71 1.01 4.46 8.84
N ILE A 72 0.53 3.49 8.06
CA ILE A 72 1.12 3.14 6.76
C ILE A 72 1.01 4.32 5.78
N GLN A 73 -0.14 4.99 5.71
CA GLN A 73 -0.36 6.15 4.83
C GLN A 73 0.61 7.30 5.14
N VAL A 74 0.87 7.56 6.43
CA VAL A 74 1.86 8.55 6.88
C VAL A 74 3.25 8.15 6.39
N GLN A 75 3.66 6.89 6.55
CA GLN A 75 4.95 6.42 6.08
C GLN A 75 5.10 6.52 4.55
N LEU A 76 4.04 6.21 3.80
CA LEU A 76 3.97 6.36 2.35
C LEU A 76 4.16 7.84 1.94
N ALA A 77 3.50 8.78 2.63
CA ALA A 77 3.66 10.21 2.38
C ALA A 77 5.09 10.70 2.70
N LEU A 78 5.73 10.17 3.74
CA LEU A 78 7.12 10.47 4.06
C LEU A 78 8.08 9.95 2.98
N TRP A 79 7.86 8.74 2.47
CA TRP A 79 8.64 8.19 1.37
C TRP A 79 8.48 9.00 0.08
N GLU A 80 7.25 9.38 -0.28
CA GLU A 80 6.98 10.24 -1.43
C GLU A 80 7.73 11.59 -1.32
N ARG A 81 7.64 12.25 -0.16
CA ARG A 81 8.32 13.53 0.08
C ARG A 81 9.85 13.43 0.02
N THR A 82 10.41 12.29 0.40
CA THR A 82 11.86 12.08 0.48
C THR A 82 12.40 11.18 -0.64
N TRP A 83 11.60 10.95 -1.68
CA TRP A 83 11.87 9.93 -2.69
C TRP A 83 13.22 10.09 -3.38
N ASP A 84 13.59 11.29 -3.82
CA ASP A 84 14.89 11.51 -4.49
C ASP A 84 16.08 11.11 -3.61
N ASN A 85 15.95 11.32 -2.30
CA ASN A 85 16.98 10.94 -1.33
C ASN A 85 17.00 9.43 -1.02
N ILE A 86 15.83 8.78 -1.05
CA ILE A 86 15.71 7.33 -0.93
C ILE A 86 16.29 6.69 -2.20
N TRP A 87 15.88 7.16 -3.37
CA TRP A 87 16.25 6.60 -4.67
C TRP A 87 17.76 6.64 -4.91
N SER A 88 18.42 7.74 -4.55
CA SER A 88 19.87 7.89 -4.70
C SER A 88 20.71 7.10 -3.67
N ASN A 89 20.07 6.39 -2.73
CA ASN A 89 20.77 5.69 -1.65
C ASN A 89 20.29 4.23 -1.51
N ASP A 90 21.15 3.29 -1.92
CA ASP A 90 20.87 1.85 -1.91
C ASP A 90 20.42 1.34 -0.53
N LYS A 91 21.03 1.84 0.55
CA LYS A 91 20.66 1.45 1.92
C LYS A 91 19.22 1.89 2.23
N LYS A 92 18.85 3.11 1.88
CA LYS A 92 17.49 3.64 2.10
C LYS A 92 16.44 2.93 1.24
N ARG A 93 16.79 2.56 0.00
CA ARG A 93 15.92 1.71 -0.83
C ARG A 93 15.70 0.34 -0.18
N GLY A 94 16.75 -0.26 0.38
CA GLY A 94 16.65 -1.52 1.13
C GLY A 94 15.78 -1.40 2.39
N GLU A 95 15.95 -0.34 3.19
CA GLU A 95 15.13 -0.07 4.38
C GLU A 95 13.64 0.11 4.03
N LEU A 96 13.34 0.85 2.95
CA LEU A 96 11.99 0.98 2.42
C LEU A 96 11.44 -0.39 2.01
N ALA A 97 12.21 -1.20 1.27
CA ALA A 97 11.78 -2.50 0.80
C ALA A 97 11.38 -3.44 1.96
N ILE A 98 12.20 -3.51 3.01
CA ILE A 98 11.92 -4.31 4.21
C ILE A 98 10.65 -3.82 4.90
N THR A 99 10.52 -2.49 5.08
CA THR A 99 9.35 -1.90 5.74
C THR A 99 8.07 -2.14 4.94
N ALA A 100 8.13 -2.01 3.61
CA ALA A 100 6.99 -2.29 2.73
C ALA A 100 6.58 -3.76 2.75
N GLU A 101 7.53 -4.69 2.87
CA GLU A 101 7.27 -6.12 3.05
C GLU A 101 6.54 -6.39 4.37
N THR A 102 7.03 -5.84 5.49
CA THR A 102 6.35 -5.94 6.79
C THR A 102 4.92 -5.39 6.75
N TYR A 103 4.70 -4.23 6.12
CA TYR A 103 3.34 -3.70 5.97
C TYR A 103 2.47 -4.54 5.06
N SER A 104 3.03 -5.11 3.99
CA SER A 104 2.32 -6.01 3.10
C SER A 104 1.78 -7.23 3.85
N GLU A 105 2.64 -7.88 4.64
CA GLU A 105 2.28 -9.04 5.46
C GLU A 105 1.18 -8.68 6.47
N ARG A 106 1.33 -7.58 7.21
CA ARG A 106 0.32 -7.15 8.19
C ARG A 106 -1.03 -6.85 7.57
N VAL A 107 -1.06 -6.11 6.47
CA VAL A 107 -2.33 -5.77 5.80
C VAL A 107 -2.96 -7.02 5.17
N LEU A 108 -2.14 -7.97 4.71
CA LEU A 108 -2.62 -9.26 4.24
C LEU A 108 -3.22 -10.09 5.39
N ASP A 109 -2.62 -10.08 6.57
CA ASP A 109 -3.20 -10.72 7.76
C ASP A 109 -4.55 -10.07 8.13
N MET A 110 -4.62 -8.73 8.13
CA MET A 110 -5.86 -7.97 8.38
C MET A 110 -6.98 -8.34 7.40
N SER A 111 -6.62 -8.69 6.15
CA SER A 111 -7.60 -9.04 5.13
C SER A 111 -8.36 -10.34 5.42
N GLY A 112 -7.77 -11.24 6.23
CA GLY A 112 -8.28 -12.59 6.46
C GLY A 112 -8.15 -13.53 5.26
N LEU A 113 -7.51 -13.10 4.16
CA LEU A 113 -7.37 -13.90 2.93
C LEU A 113 -6.36 -15.07 3.05
N LEU A 114 -5.53 -15.08 4.10
CA LEU A 114 -4.60 -16.18 4.37
C LEU A 114 -5.27 -17.41 5.00
N LEU A 115 -6.54 -17.29 5.40
CA LEU A 115 -7.32 -18.38 5.95
C LEU A 115 -8.11 -19.08 4.82
N GLU A 116 -7.48 -20.00 4.08
CA GLU A 116 -8.27 -21.06 3.44
C GLU A 116 -8.58 -22.16 4.47
N PRO A 117 -9.84 -22.63 4.56
CA PRO A 117 -10.13 -23.85 5.30
C PRO A 117 -9.47 -25.01 4.56
N THR A 118 -8.51 -25.68 5.20
CA THR A 118 -8.22 -27.07 4.88
C THR A 118 -9.50 -27.87 5.07
N THR A 119 -10.25 -28.10 3.99
CA THR A 119 -11.23 -29.19 3.86
C THR A 119 -10.51 -30.51 3.66
#